data_AF-A0AAQ1ZHP6-F1
#
_entry.id   AF-A0AAQ1ZHP6-F1
#
_cell.length_a   1.000
_cell.length_b   1.000
_cell.length_c   1.000
_cell.angle_alpha   90.00
_cell.angle_beta   90.00
_cell.angle_gamma   90.00
#
_symmetry.space_group_name_H-M   'P 1'
#
loop_
_entity.id
_entity.type
_entity.pdbx_description
1 polymer ?
#
loop_
_entity_poly.entity_id
_entity_poly.type
_entity_poly.pdbx_seq_one_letter_code
_entity_poly.pdbx_strand_id
1 'polypeptide(L)'
;MATIAVDFDGTIVTDQYPAIGTELPFATETLRMLIRDHHRLILWSVREGKALQEAVDWCKERGVEFWAVNRDYPEEEIHNNNHFSRKIKADYFIDDRGIAGLPDWGQIYQIISSGKTYRQLLREAAGQQQEKPQQKKHWWQIG
;
A
#
# COMPACT_ATOMS: atom_id res chain seq x y z
N MET A 1 -8.42 6.17 -8.64
CA MET A 1 -8.79 4.99 -7.84
C MET A 1 -7.74 3.92 -8.05
N ALA A 2 -7.24 3.34 -6.96
CA ALA A 2 -6.27 2.25 -6.97
C ALA A 2 -6.66 1.21 -5.91
N THR A 3 -6.24 -0.03 -6.12
CA THR A 3 -6.30 -1.10 -5.12
C THR A 3 -4.94 -1.19 -4.43
N ILE A 4 -4.95 -1.09 -3.10
CA ILE A 4 -3.74 -0.97 -2.28
C ILE A 4 -3.73 -2.10 -1.27
N ALA A 5 -2.73 -2.96 -1.32
CA ALA A 5 -2.46 -3.96 -0.30
C ALA A 5 -1.65 -3.32 0.83
N VAL A 6 -2.09 -3.46 2.07
CA VAL A 6 -1.48 -2.84 3.25
C VAL A 6 -1.16 -3.93 4.26
N ASP A 7 0.11 -4.09 4.59
CA ASP A 7 0.54 -4.94 5.71
C ASP A 7 0.13 -4.35 7.07
N PHE A 8 0.13 -5.17 8.12
CA PHE A 8 -0.28 -4.77 9.46
C PHE A 8 0.89 -4.55 10.43
N ASP A 9 1.68 -5.59 10.72
CA ASP A 9 2.71 -5.60 11.77
C ASP A 9 4.03 -5.02 11.25
N GLY A 10 4.48 -3.91 11.83
CA GLY A 10 5.61 -3.14 11.30
C GLY A 10 5.17 -2.06 10.30
N THR A 11 3.93 -2.11 9.83
CA THR A 11 3.38 -1.20 8.81
C THR A 11 2.31 -0.24 9.37
N ILE A 12 1.21 -0.76 9.89
CA ILE A 12 0.15 0.05 10.54
C ILE A 12 0.47 0.26 12.01
N VAL A 13 0.98 -0.78 12.67
CA VAL A 13 1.40 -0.79 14.07
C VAL A 13 2.86 -1.21 14.18
N THR A 14 3.49 -0.99 15.33
CA THR A 14 4.80 -1.59 15.64
C THR A 14 4.69 -3.12 15.65
N ASP A 15 5.74 -3.81 15.19
CA ASP A 15 5.76 -5.28 15.18
C ASP A 15 5.85 -5.81 16.63
N GLN A 16 4.74 -6.40 17.09
CA GLN A 16 4.62 -7.05 18.39
C GLN A 16 3.87 -8.39 18.28
N TYR A 17 3.87 -9.00 17.09
CA TYR A 17 3.14 -10.25 16.85
C TYR A 17 3.49 -11.31 17.90
N PRO A 18 2.49 -11.98 18.54
CA PRO A 18 1.08 -12.02 18.16
C PRO A 18 0.21 -10.87 18.71
N ALA A 19 0.72 -10.07 19.65
CA ALA A 19 -0.01 -8.92 20.17
C ALA A 19 -0.16 -7.82 19.10
N ILE A 20 -1.07 -6.87 19.33
CA ILE A 20 -1.16 -5.66 18.50
C ILE A 20 -0.23 -4.61 19.09
N GLY A 21 0.68 -4.09 18.27
CA GLY A 21 1.57 -3.01 18.66
C GLY A 21 0.89 -1.65 18.75
N THR A 22 1.69 -0.63 19.03
CA THR A 22 1.26 0.77 18.98
C THR A 22 1.16 1.25 17.54
N GLU A 23 0.15 2.05 17.22
CA GLU A 23 0.01 2.69 15.91
C GLU A 23 1.30 3.42 15.48
N LEU A 24 1.71 3.24 14.22
CA LEU A 24 2.74 4.09 13.62
C LEU A 24 2.17 5.49 13.34
N PRO A 25 2.96 6.57 13.51
CA PRO A 25 2.46 7.93 13.36
C PRO A 25 1.69 8.15 12.05
N PHE A 26 0.45 8.64 12.18
CA PHE A 26 -0.48 8.96 11.09
C PHE A 26 -0.97 7.76 10.24
N ALA A 27 -0.71 6.51 10.64
CA ALA A 27 -1.11 5.34 9.85
C ALA A 27 -2.61 5.30 9.56
N THR A 28 -3.45 5.29 10.60
CA THR A 28 -4.90 5.17 10.40
C THR A 28 -5.51 6.43 9.80
N GLU A 29 -4.93 7.60 10.07
CA GLU A 29 -5.33 8.85 9.43
C GLU A 29 -5.11 8.84 7.92
N THR A 30 -3.91 8.45 7.49
CA THR A 30 -3.59 8.33 6.06
C THR A 30 -4.44 7.26 5.38
N LEU A 31 -4.66 6.11 6.01
CA LEU A 31 -5.54 5.07 5.44
C LEU A 31 -6.97 5.59 5.26
N ARG A 32 -7.53 6.31 6.25
CA ARG A 32 -8.85 6.97 6.12
C ARG A 32 -8.88 8.00 4.99
N MET A 33 -7.79 8.73 4.78
CA MET A 33 -7.69 9.67 3.65
C MET A 33 -7.70 8.94 2.32
N LEU A 34 -6.93 7.86 2.17
CA LEU A 34 -6.93 7.03 0.96
C LEU A 34 -8.31 6.43 0.66
N ILE A 35 -9.05 5.96 1.68
CA ILE A 35 -10.43 5.51 1.52
C ILE A 35 -11.34 6.65 1.04
N ARG A 36 -11.21 7.84 1.64
CA ARG A 36 -11.98 9.04 1.28
C ARG A 36 -11.72 9.46 -0.17
N ASP A 37 -10.51 9.27 -0.66
CA ASP A 37 -10.10 9.49 -2.05
C ASP A 37 -10.51 8.33 -2.98
N HIS A 38 -11.42 7.47 -2.52
CA HIS A 38 -12.02 6.35 -3.23
C HIS A 38 -11.06 5.22 -3.60
N HIS A 39 -9.92 5.10 -2.92
CA HIS A 39 -9.06 3.92 -3.07
C HIS A 39 -9.66 2.71 -2.33
N ARG A 40 -9.35 1.50 -2.82
CA ARG A 40 -9.72 0.25 -2.17
C ARG A 40 -8.52 -0.25 -1.38
N LEU A 41 -8.70 -0.46 -0.09
CA LEU A 41 -7.67 -1.02 0.77
C LEU A 41 -7.92 -2.50 1.00
N ILE A 42 -6.89 -3.32 0.81
CA ILE A 42 -6.87 -4.74 1.15
C ILE A 42 -5.93 -4.89 2.34
N LEU A 43 -6.43 -5.44 3.46
CA LEU A 43 -5.53 -5.87 4.53
C LEU A 43 -4.76 -7.09 4.01
N TRP A 44 -3.43 -6.98 3.95
CA TRP A 44 -2.53 -8.01 3.44
C TRP A 44 -1.57 -8.44 4.54
N SER A 45 -2.00 -9.37 5.38
CA SER A 45 -1.27 -9.78 6.58
C SER A 45 -1.07 -11.28 6.62
N VAL A 46 0.06 -11.72 7.19
CA VAL A 46 0.30 -13.13 7.52
C VAL A 46 -0.51 -13.60 8.74
N ARG A 47 -1.18 -12.69 9.46
CA ARG A 47 -2.09 -13.06 10.56
C ARG A 47 -3.21 -13.96 10.05
N GLU A 48 -3.60 -14.93 10.88
CA GLU A 48 -4.68 -15.88 10.60
C GLU A 48 -5.61 -16.04 11.81
N GLY A 49 -6.82 -16.54 11.56
CA GLY A 49 -7.80 -16.85 12.61
C GLY A 49 -8.09 -15.67 13.53
N LYS A 50 -8.00 -15.90 14.85
CA LYS A 50 -8.28 -14.89 15.88
C LYS A 50 -7.38 -13.66 15.77
N ALA A 51 -6.10 -13.85 15.47
CA ALA A 51 -5.15 -12.74 15.37
C ALA A 51 -5.46 -11.83 14.17
N LEU A 52 -5.95 -12.40 13.06
CA LEU A 52 -6.39 -11.63 11.90
C LEU A 52 -7.66 -10.83 12.23
N GLN A 53 -8.62 -11.45 12.91
CA GLN A 53 -9.84 -10.77 13.33
C GLN A 53 -9.54 -9.60 14.27
N GLU A 54 -8.64 -9.79 15.23
CA GLU A 54 -8.19 -8.72 16.15
C GLU A 54 -7.57 -7.54 15.39
N ALA A 55 -6.75 -7.79 14.35
CA ALA A 55 -6.18 -6.74 13.52
C ALA A 55 -7.25 -5.97 12.71
N VAL A 56 -8.24 -6.69 12.16
CA VAL A 56 -9.38 -6.10 11.45
C VAL A 56 -10.21 -5.22 12.38
N ASP A 57 -10.56 -5.74 13.56
CA ASP A 57 -11.37 -5.03 14.56
C ASP A 57 -10.65 -3.78 15.06
N TRP A 58 -9.34 -3.89 15.35
CA TRP A 58 -8.51 -2.76 15.78
C TRP A 58 -8.48 -1.63 14.75
N CYS A 59 -8.40 -1.96 13.46
CA CYS A 59 -8.45 -0.98 12.37
C CYS A 59 -9.84 -0.34 12.25
N LYS A 60 -10.89 -1.16 12.34
CA LYS A 60 -12.28 -0.71 12.26
C LYS A 60 -12.64 0.26 13.40
N GLU A 61 -12.21 -0.01 14.63
CA GLU A 61 -12.38 0.90 15.78
C GLU A 61 -11.76 2.29 15.54
N ARG A 62 -10.77 2.39 14.65
CA ARG A 62 -10.10 3.63 14.25
C ARG A 62 -10.63 4.21 12.94
N GLY A 63 -11.74 3.67 12.44
CA GLY A 63 -12.42 4.13 11.23
C GLY A 63 -11.77 3.67 9.93
N VAL A 64 -10.90 2.66 9.96
CA VAL A 64 -10.31 2.04 8.78
C VAL A 64 -11.05 0.73 8.50
N GLU A 65 -12.00 0.77 7.56
CA GLU A 65 -12.67 -0.43 7.06
C GLU A 65 -12.03 -0.87 5.74
N PHE A 66 -11.47 -2.08 5.74
CA PHE A 66 -10.87 -2.66 4.54
C PHE A 66 -11.95 -3.14 3.57
N TRP A 67 -11.71 -2.94 2.28
CA TRP A 67 -12.56 -3.46 1.22
C TRP A 67 -12.45 -4.99 1.13
N ALA A 68 -11.27 -5.55 1.37
CA ALA A 68 -11.06 -6.99 1.45
C ALA A 68 -9.93 -7.34 2.44
N VAL A 69 -9.88 -8.60 2.87
CA VAL A 69 -8.85 -9.11 3.79
C VAL A 69 -8.23 -10.37 3.21
N ASN A 70 -6.93 -10.33 2.92
CA ASN A 70 -6.12 -11.43 2.35
C ASN A 70 -6.72 -12.06 1.08
N ARG A 71 -7.37 -11.25 0.25
CA ARG A 71 -8.03 -11.68 -1.00
C ARG A 71 -8.15 -10.52 -1.99
N ASP A 72 -8.26 -10.83 -3.28
CA ASP A 72 -8.32 -9.83 -4.36
C ASP A 72 -9.61 -9.00 -4.34
N TYR A 73 -10.71 -9.54 -3.81
CA TYR A 73 -12.03 -8.89 -3.66
C TYR A 73 -12.86 -9.63 -2.60
N PRO A 74 -13.84 -8.97 -1.94
CA PRO A 74 -14.53 -9.54 -0.77
C PRO A 74 -15.08 -10.95 -0.98
N GLU A 75 -15.69 -11.21 -2.13
CA GLU A 75 -16.33 -12.49 -2.49
C GLU A 75 -15.40 -13.48 -3.20
N GLU A 76 -14.07 -13.29 -3.17
CA GLU A 76 -13.15 -14.21 -3.87
C GLU A 76 -13.25 -15.65 -3.35
N GLU A 77 -13.50 -16.57 -4.29
CA GLU A 77 -13.46 -18.01 -4.07
C GLU A 77 -12.18 -18.61 -4.64
N ILE A 78 -11.59 -19.55 -3.90
CA ILE A 78 -10.39 -20.29 -4.33
C ILE A 78 -10.77 -21.37 -5.35
N HIS A 79 -11.91 -22.02 -5.15
CA HIS A 79 -12.40 -23.08 -6.02
C HIS A 79 -13.18 -22.49 -7.20
N ASN A 80 -13.03 -23.09 -8.38
CA ASN A 80 -13.74 -22.69 -9.61
C ASN A 80 -13.50 -21.23 -10.07
N ASN A 81 -12.42 -20.59 -9.64
CA ASN A 81 -12.00 -19.28 -10.10
C ASN A 81 -10.75 -19.40 -10.99
N ASN A 82 -10.94 -19.32 -12.30
CA ASN A 82 -9.85 -19.41 -13.29
C ASN A 82 -8.85 -18.23 -13.22
N HIS A 83 -9.15 -17.20 -12.44
CA HIS A 83 -8.30 -16.03 -12.24
C HIS A 83 -7.72 -15.97 -10.83
N PHE A 84 -7.92 -16.99 -10.01
CA PHE A 84 -7.35 -17.05 -8.66
C PHE A 84 -5.82 -17.01 -8.70
N SER A 85 -5.26 -16.24 -7.77
CA SER A 85 -3.83 -16.19 -7.51
C SER A 85 -3.61 -16.14 -6.01
N ARG A 86 -2.67 -16.93 -5.50
CA ARG A 86 -2.24 -16.83 -4.09
C ARG A 86 -1.71 -15.41 -3.76
N LYS A 87 -1.10 -14.73 -4.73
CA LYS A 87 -0.61 -13.37 -4.58
C LYS A 87 -1.72 -12.37 -4.91
N ILE A 88 -1.93 -11.40 -4.03
CA ILE A 88 -2.85 -10.27 -4.22
C ILE A 88 -2.48 -9.47 -5.47
N LYS A 89 -3.48 -9.10 -6.26
CA LYS A 89 -3.39 -8.21 -7.41
C LYS A 89 -3.72 -6.78 -6.96
N ALA A 90 -2.70 -6.04 -6.54
CA ALA A 90 -2.81 -4.64 -6.13
C ALA A 90 -1.92 -3.73 -7.00
N ASP A 91 -2.30 -2.45 -7.11
CA ASP A 91 -1.52 -1.40 -7.76
C ASP A 91 -0.34 -0.97 -6.89
N TYR A 92 -0.54 -0.96 -5.57
CA TYR A 92 0.46 -0.60 -4.56
C TYR A 92 0.50 -1.64 -3.44
N PHE A 93 1.70 -1.89 -2.92
CA PHE A 93 1.95 -2.65 -1.70
C PHE A 93 2.63 -1.72 -0.70
N ILE A 94 2.01 -1.52 0.45
CA ILE A 94 2.57 -0.78 1.59
C ILE A 94 2.99 -1.84 2.62
N ASP A 95 4.29 -2.01 2.80
CA ASP A 95 4.88 -3.11 3.57
C ASP A 95 6.27 -2.69 4.08
N ASP A 96 6.53 -2.91 5.37
CA ASP A 96 7.77 -2.54 6.04
C ASP A 96 8.99 -3.33 5.56
N ARG A 97 8.77 -4.52 5.03
CA ARG A 97 9.80 -5.43 4.51
C ARG A 97 10.12 -5.18 3.03
N GLY A 98 9.56 -4.12 2.44
CA GLY A 98 9.98 -3.63 1.13
C GLY A 98 11.48 -3.29 1.10
N ILE A 99 12.17 -3.54 -0.02
CA ILE A 99 13.63 -3.35 -0.16
C ILE A 99 14.08 -1.93 0.22
N ALA A 100 13.24 -0.92 -0.04
CA ALA A 100 13.55 0.48 0.26
C ALA A 100 13.20 0.90 1.70
N GLY A 101 12.70 -0.02 2.53
CA GLY A 101 12.03 0.27 3.79
C GLY A 101 10.66 0.95 3.60
N LEU A 102 9.95 1.16 4.70
CA LEU A 102 8.69 1.90 4.73
C LEU A 102 8.96 3.42 4.73
N PRO A 103 8.50 4.18 3.73
CA PRO A 103 8.44 5.64 3.82
C PRO A 103 7.49 6.06 4.95
N ASP A 104 7.60 7.28 5.46
CA ASP A 104 6.60 7.75 6.42
C ASP A 104 5.21 7.87 5.77
N TRP A 105 4.15 7.82 6.59
CA TRP A 105 2.78 7.82 6.09
C TRP A 105 2.40 9.07 5.29
N GLY A 106 3.07 10.21 5.52
CA GLY A 106 2.88 11.41 4.70
C GLY A 106 3.46 11.23 3.29
N GLN A 107 4.66 10.66 3.19
CA GLN A 107 5.28 10.31 1.91
C GLN A 107 4.47 9.25 1.15
N ILE A 108 3.95 8.23 1.85
CA ILE A 108 3.07 7.21 1.27
C ILE A 108 1.84 7.86 0.62
N TYR A 109 1.16 8.75 1.36
CA TYR A 109 0.01 9.48 0.82
C TYR A 109 0.39 10.30 -0.42
N GLN A 110 1.53 11.02 -0.37
CA GLN A 110 2.00 11.81 -1.51
C GLN A 110 2.33 10.95 -2.73
N ILE A 111 2.98 9.79 -2.55
CA ILE A 111 3.28 8.83 -3.62
C ILE A 111 1.99 8.40 -4.34
N ILE A 112 0.98 8.01 -3.57
CA ILE A 112 -0.27 7.48 -4.12
C ILE A 112 -1.11 8.59 -4.76
N SER A 113 -1.30 9.72 -4.06
CA SER A 113 -2.13 10.83 -4.54
C SER A 113 -1.54 11.54 -5.76
N SER A 114 -0.21 11.60 -5.89
CA SER A 114 0.46 12.26 -7.02
C SER A 114 0.93 11.30 -8.13
N GLY A 115 0.79 9.98 -7.93
CA GLY A 115 1.28 8.97 -8.87
C GLY A 115 2.80 8.98 -9.06
N LYS A 116 3.56 9.56 -8.11
CA LYS A 116 5.03 9.65 -8.18
C LYS A 116 5.68 8.42 -7.58
N THR A 117 6.80 8.02 -8.15
CA THR A 117 7.68 7.01 -7.53
C THR A 117 8.37 7.59 -6.30
N TYR A 118 8.75 6.73 -5.34
CA TYR A 118 9.51 7.15 -4.18
C TYR A 118 10.81 7.86 -4.56
N ARG A 119 11.50 7.40 -5.61
CA ARG A 119 12.70 8.06 -6.15
C ARG A 119 12.44 9.49 -6.62
N GLN A 120 11.31 9.76 -7.28
CA GLN A 120 10.95 11.11 -7.69
C GLN A 120 10.71 12.01 -6.49
N LEU A 121 10.00 11.51 -5.47
CA LEU A 121 9.74 12.24 -4.23
C LEU A 121 11.05 12.61 -3.52
N LEU A 122 12.00 11.67 -3.40
CA LEU A 122 13.31 11.92 -2.80
C LEU A 122 14.15 12.96 -3.59
N ARG A 123 14.11 12.92 -4.93
CA ARG A 123 14.81 13.91 -5.76
C ARG A 123 14.24 15.31 -5.59
N GLU A 124 12.91 15.42 -5.53
CA GLU A 124 12.22 16.70 -5.31
C GLU A 124 12.55 17.27 -3.92
N ALA A 125 12.54 16.43 -2.88
CA ALA A 125 12.96 16.82 -1.54
C ALA A 125 14.43 17.28 -1.47
N ALA A 126 15.30 16.69 -2.30
CA ALA A 126 16.70 17.08 -2.45
C ALA A 126 16.93 18.33 -3.33
N GLY A 127 15.86 18.97 -3.85
CA GLY A 127 15.96 20.15 -4.70
C GLY A 127 16.54 19.88 -6.10
N GLN A 128 16.58 18.63 -6.55
CA GLN A 128 17.09 18.26 -7.87
C GLN A 128 15.98 18.44 -8.92
N GLN A 129 16.19 19.31 -9.91
CA GLN A 129 15.23 19.52 -11.00
C GLN A 129 15.05 18.23 -11.83
N GLN A 130 13.82 17.98 -12.26
CA GLN A 130 13.51 16.90 -13.19
C GLN A 130 14.30 17.13 -14.50
N GLU A 131 15.24 16.25 -14.83
CA GLU A 131 15.77 16.16 -16.19
C GLU A 131 14.58 15.85 -17.11
N LYS A 132 14.28 16.77 -18.04
CA LYS A 132 13.28 16.52 -19.09
C LYS A 132 13.68 15.20 -19.77
N PRO A 133 12.74 14.27 -19.98
CA PRO A 133 13.05 13.05 -20.70
C PRO A 133 13.61 13.45 -22.07
N GLN A 134 14.88 13.14 -22.32
CA GLN A 134 15.45 13.28 -23.65
C GLN A 134 14.60 12.40 -24.55
N GLN A 135 13.92 13.02 -25.53
CA GLN A 135 13.25 12.27 -26.58
C GLN A 135 14.28 11.32 -27.17
N LYS A 136 14.06 10.01 -27.02
CA LYS A 136 14.88 9.01 -27.69
C LYS A 136 14.76 9.29 -29.18
N LYS A 137 15.81 9.86 -29.79
CA LYS A 137 15.85 10.03 -31.23
C LYS A 137 15.66 8.65 -31.84
N HIS A 138 14.62 8.51 -32.65
CA HIS A 138 14.41 7.27 -33.37
C HIS A 138 15.60 7.03 -34.29
N TRP A 139 15.99 5.77 -34.48
CA TRP A 139 17.17 5.35 -35.24
C TRP A 139 17.25 5.95 -36.66
N TRP A 140 16.11 6.30 -37.26
CA TRP A 140 16.00 6.98 -38.56
C TRP A 140 16.22 8.51 -38.54
N GLN A 141 16.39 9.12 -37.36
CA GLN A 141 16.73 10.55 -37.20
C GLN A 141 18.25 10.76 -37.06
N ILE A 142 19.05 9.71 -37.24
CA ILE A 142 20.53 9.70 -37.14
C ILE A 142 21.15 9.45 -38.54
N GLY A 143 20.38 9.63 -39.62
CA GLY A 143 20.83 9.54 -41.01
C GLY A 143 21.17 10.90 -41.60
#